data_AF-A0A3F3Q5B5-F1
#
_entry.id   AF-A0A3F3Q5B5-F1
#
_cell.length_a   1.000
_cell.length_b   1.000
_cell.length_c   1.000
_cell.angle_alpha   90.00
_cell.angle_beta   90.00
_cell.angle_gamma   90.00
#
_symmetry.space_group_name_H-M   'P 1'
#
loop_
_entity.id
_entity.type
_entity.pdbx_description
1 polymer ?
#
loop_
_entity_poly.entity_id
_entity_poly.type
_entity_poly.pdbx_seq_one_letter_code
_entity_poly.pdbx_strand_id
1 'polypeptide(L)'
;MLALSSKSRLSLGIKATRYHVHCRTQLKPSFQRNYANLIPAETALRTALFFPGHGVQRVGMASSWVEKFPKISNRFLDEMDSILGFKLSHTISEGPNSELDKTENCQPAIMATSILILRILEEEFGFMTSSRVSVTLGHSLGEFSALVAGGYLAFSDALKLVRRRAEIMSECTRDATKRSGDEFGMIALVCEPEHMSELLSTIYDFIGLGPSILKDDSSQWYKAFQQVMVANINSRNQIVLSGNIAKIKDLLIQLRQFGGHDPRAVRLRCESPFHSPIMIPAANYMKSALEHMNINFPARMPCISNVSGLPFKSKEELRVLLSQQCVDTVKWWDSIRYLDQTHAVTRWIGIGPGKVGRNLVGKEVGKVMVKGGGVWSISDPLEIANVLSALDKTESDTSHDRKG
;
A
#
# COMPACT_ATOMS: atom_id res chain seq x y z
N MET A 1 -23.56 6.48 -77.86
CA MET A 1 -22.33 5.72 -77.50
C MET A 1 -22.45 5.30 -76.05
N LEU A 2 -22.69 4.00 -75.84
CA LEU A 2 -22.38 3.14 -74.67
C LEU A 2 -22.79 3.59 -73.25
N ALA A 3 -23.34 2.78 -72.34
CA ALA A 3 -24.05 1.49 -72.36
C ALA A 3 -24.54 1.25 -70.92
N LEU A 4 -25.67 0.55 -70.78
CA LEU A 4 -26.25 0.05 -69.53
C LEU A 4 -25.34 -0.97 -68.83
N SER A 5 -25.37 -1.03 -67.50
CA SER A 5 -25.22 -2.31 -66.77
C SER A 5 -25.80 -2.25 -65.35
N SER A 6 -26.46 -3.34 -64.99
CA SER A 6 -27.28 -3.59 -63.80
C SER A 6 -26.68 -4.69 -62.92
N LYS A 7 -27.10 -4.72 -61.65
CA LYS A 7 -26.98 -5.82 -60.64
C LYS A 7 -25.56 -5.98 -60.06
N SER A 8 -25.34 -6.15 -58.76
CA SER A 8 -26.05 -6.99 -57.78
C SER A 8 -25.70 -6.55 -56.34
N ARG A 9 -26.68 -6.56 -55.42
CA ARG A 9 -26.45 -6.49 -53.97
C ARG A 9 -26.14 -7.90 -53.46
N LEU A 10 -24.96 -8.08 -52.86
CA LEU A 10 -24.65 -9.21 -52.00
C LEU A 10 -24.67 -8.73 -50.55
N SER A 11 -25.74 -9.09 -49.85
CA SER A 11 -25.90 -8.93 -48.42
C SER A 11 -25.08 -10.00 -47.68
N LEU A 12 -23.93 -9.63 -47.12
CA LEU A 12 -23.30 -10.44 -46.07
C LEU A 12 -23.97 -10.10 -44.73
N GLY A 13 -24.89 -10.97 -44.32
CA GLY A 13 -25.47 -10.96 -42.99
C GLY A 13 -24.43 -11.39 -41.96
N ILE A 14 -23.91 -10.44 -41.20
CA ILE A 14 -23.23 -10.73 -39.94
C ILE A 14 -24.34 -10.85 -38.89
N LYS A 15 -24.60 -12.08 -38.45
CA LYS A 15 -25.45 -12.38 -37.30
C LYS A 15 -24.78 -11.80 -36.06
N ALA A 16 -25.26 -10.64 -35.61
CA ALA A 16 -24.95 -10.13 -34.28
C ALA A 16 -25.73 -10.97 -33.26
N THR A 17 -25.06 -11.90 -32.59
CA THR A 17 -25.60 -12.66 -31.47
C THR A 17 -25.85 -11.68 -30.33
N ARG A 18 -27.11 -11.23 -30.20
CA ARG A 18 -27.58 -10.39 -29.09
C ARG A 18 -27.53 -11.20 -27.80
N TYR A 19 -26.51 -10.98 -26.97
CA TYR A 19 -26.62 -11.30 -25.55
C TYR A 19 -27.53 -10.26 -24.90
N HIS A 20 -28.80 -10.60 -24.76
CA HIS A 20 -29.72 -9.87 -23.89
C HIS A 20 -29.35 -10.19 -22.43
N VAL A 21 -28.66 -9.27 -21.76
CA VAL A 21 -28.62 -9.25 -20.29
C VAL A 21 -29.65 -8.22 -19.83
N HIS A 22 -30.81 -8.70 -19.40
CA HIS A 22 -31.76 -7.90 -18.63
C HIS A 22 -31.14 -7.57 -17.27
N CYS A 23 -30.71 -6.34 -17.06
CA CYS A 23 -30.45 -5.81 -15.73
C CYS A 23 -31.64 -4.92 -15.32
N ARG A 24 -32.64 -5.54 -14.69
CA ARG A 24 -33.73 -4.88 -13.97
C ARG A 24 -33.83 -5.55 -12.60
N THR A 25 -33.31 -4.91 -11.56
CA THR A 25 -33.65 -5.19 -10.15
C THR A 25 -33.18 -3.98 -9.34
N GLN A 26 -34.08 -3.04 -9.03
CA GLN A 26 -34.74 -2.95 -7.71
C GLN A 26 -33.75 -3.07 -6.54
N LEU A 27 -33.38 -1.91 -6.00
CA LEU A 27 -32.72 -1.74 -4.72
C LEU A 27 -33.56 -2.41 -3.61
N LYS A 28 -32.95 -3.36 -2.90
CA LYS A 28 -33.41 -3.81 -1.57
C LYS A 28 -32.23 -3.76 -0.60
N PRO A 29 -32.43 -3.25 0.63
CA PRO A 29 -31.38 -3.18 1.63
C PRO A 29 -31.31 -4.50 2.40
N SER A 30 -30.24 -5.28 2.21
CA SER A 30 -29.83 -6.34 3.15
C SER A 30 -28.46 -6.91 2.75
N PHE A 31 -27.38 -6.40 3.36
CA PHE A 31 -26.08 -7.06 3.36
C PHE A 31 -25.56 -7.21 4.80
N GLN A 32 -26.23 -8.07 5.57
CA GLN A 32 -25.56 -8.89 6.57
C GLN A 32 -25.43 -10.29 5.95
N ARG A 33 -24.25 -10.64 5.44
CA ARG A 33 -23.91 -12.01 5.05
C ARG A 33 -22.55 -12.37 5.61
N ASN A 34 -22.60 -13.15 6.68
CA ASN A 34 -21.62 -14.07 7.27
C ASN A 34 -20.21 -14.06 6.67
N TYR A 35 -19.32 -13.30 7.32
CA TYR A 35 -17.86 -13.44 7.22
C TYR A 35 -17.40 -14.59 8.13
N ALA A 36 -17.54 -15.83 7.67
CA ALA A 36 -17.06 -17.00 8.40
C ALA A 36 -15.73 -17.50 7.81
N ASN A 37 -14.66 -17.26 8.57
CA ASN A 37 -13.49 -18.12 8.79
C ASN A 37 -12.59 -18.48 7.60
N LEU A 38 -11.58 -17.64 7.35
CA LEU A 38 -10.32 -18.04 6.69
C LEU A 38 -9.13 -18.13 7.66
N ILE A 39 -9.38 -17.84 8.93
CA ILE A 39 -8.51 -18.15 10.05
C ILE A 39 -9.39 -19.02 10.96
N PRO A 40 -8.99 -20.27 11.30
CA PRO A 40 -9.70 -21.03 12.31
C PRO A 40 -9.84 -20.15 13.57
N ALA A 41 -11.02 -20.14 14.19
CA ALA A 41 -11.29 -19.32 15.38
C ALA A 41 -10.31 -19.56 16.57
N GLU A 42 -9.42 -20.55 16.44
CA GLU A 42 -8.43 -20.95 17.44
C GLU A 42 -7.04 -20.29 17.29
N THR A 43 -6.66 -19.73 16.14
CA THR A 43 -5.37 -19.01 16.02
C THR A 43 -5.55 -17.53 16.30
N ALA A 44 -5.48 -17.17 17.58
CA ALA A 44 -5.53 -15.76 18.00
C ALA A 44 -4.41 -14.94 17.34
N LEU A 45 -4.78 -13.97 16.50
CA LEU A 45 -3.85 -13.01 15.92
C LEU A 45 -3.41 -12.05 17.02
N ARG A 46 -2.38 -12.39 17.80
CA ARG A 46 -1.98 -11.59 18.96
C ARG A 46 -0.93 -10.54 18.63
N THR A 47 -0.05 -10.85 17.67
CA THR A 47 1.07 -9.99 17.30
C THR A 47 1.03 -9.69 15.79
N ALA A 48 0.94 -8.41 15.43
CA ALA A 48 1.07 -7.93 14.06
C ALA A 48 2.45 -7.32 13.82
N LEU A 49 3.08 -7.72 12.72
CA LEU A 49 4.33 -7.13 12.23
C LEU A 49 4.02 -6.22 11.05
N PHE A 50 4.35 -4.93 11.18
CA PHE A 50 4.03 -3.95 10.16
C PHE A 50 5.26 -3.24 9.58
N PHE A 51 5.14 -2.84 8.31
CA PHE A 51 6.25 -2.24 7.55
C PHE A 51 5.87 -0.86 7.01
N PRO A 52 6.79 0.13 7.05
CA PRO A 52 6.52 1.48 6.58
C PRO A 52 6.48 1.54 5.04
N GLY A 53 5.79 2.57 4.54
CA GLY A 53 5.72 2.91 3.12
C GLY A 53 6.69 4.02 2.73
N HIS A 54 6.46 4.61 1.56
CA HIS A 54 7.23 5.74 1.03
C HIS A 54 7.23 6.96 1.98
N GLY A 55 8.31 7.75 1.99
CA GLY A 55 8.40 9.03 2.70
C GLY A 55 9.12 8.97 4.05
N VAL A 56 9.67 7.80 4.40
CA VAL A 56 10.47 7.59 5.62
C VAL A 56 11.97 7.45 5.33
N GLN A 57 12.36 7.44 4.06
CA GLN A 57 13.75 7.32 3.65
C GLN A 57 14.57 8.52 4.16
N ARG A 58 15.83 8.26 4.49
CA ARG A 58 16.82 9.29 4.79
C ARG A 58 18.21 8.75 4.43
N VAL A 59 19.08 9.63 3.97
CA VAL A 59 20.50 9.27 3.81
C VAL A 59 21.06 8.80 5.16
N GLY A 60 21.83 7.73 5.12
CA GLY A 60 22.38 7.07 6.31
C GLY A 60 21.38 6.22 7.09
N MET A 61 20.19 5.90 6.56
CA MET A 61 19.20 5.09 7.30
C MET A 61 19.68 3.66 7.63
N ALA A 62 20.73 3.17 6.97
CA ALA A 62 21.37 1.89 7.26
C ALA A 62 22.66 2.04 8.11
N SER A 63 23.18 3.25 8.33
CA SER A 63 24.53 3.45 8.87
C SER A 63 24.71 2.89 10.28
N SER A 64 23.77 3.16 11.20
CA SER A 64 23.84 2.62 12.57
C SER A 64 23.71 1.09 12.61
N TRP A 65 23.00 0.50 11.65
CA TRP A 65 22.90 -0.95 11.49
C TRP A 65 24.22 -1.57 11.01
N VAL A 66 24.87 -0.93 10.03
CA VAL A 66 26.20 -1.33 9.54
C VAL A 66 27.24 -1.21 10.64
N GLU A 67 27.24 -0.12 11.40
CA GLU A 67 28.17 0.09 12.51
C GLU A 67 28.01 -0.98 13.60
N LYS A 68 26.76 -1.29 13.99
CA LYS A 68 26.49 -2.19 15.12
C LYS A 68 26.54 -3.68 14.73
N PHE A 69 26.16 -4.01 13.50
CA PHE A 69 26.06 -5.39 12.99
C PHE A 69 26.73 -5.51 11.61
N PRO A 70 28.06 -5.25 11.49
CA PRO A 70 28.73 -5.11 10.20
C PRO A 70 28.70 -6.38 9.36
N LYS A 71 28.82 -7.56 9.99
CA LYS A 71 28.85 -8.84 9.28
C LYS A 71 27.54 -9.11 8.52
N ILE A 72 26.40 -8.99 9.20
CA ILE A 72 25.08 -9.23 8.58
C ILE A 72 24.74 -8.09 7.63
N SER A 73 24.96 -6.84 8.04
CA SER A 73 24.60 -5.67 7.25
C SER A 73 25.39 -5.60 5.95
N ASN A 74 26.70 -5.79 5.96
CA ASN A 74 27.50 -5.73 4.74
C ASN A 74 27.13 -6.87 3.78
N ARG A 75 27.00 -8.10 4.29
CA ARG A 75 26.54 -9.25 3.48
C ARG A 75 25.18 -8.97 2.83
N PHE A 76 24.25 -8.38 3.57
CA PHE A 76 22.93 -8.03 3.07
C PHE A 76 22.97 -6.92 2.01
N LEU A 77 23.77 -5.88 2.23
CA LEU A 77 23.94 -4.78 1.27
C LEU A 77 24.58 -5.28 -0.03
N ASP A 78 25.56 -6.18 0.05
CA ASP A 78 26.16 -6.84 -1.10
C ASP A 78 25.15 -7.71 -1.87
N GLU A 79 24.31 -8.47 -1.16
CA GLU A 79 23.21 -9.25 -1.76
C GLU A 79 22.22 -8.33 -2.50
N MET A 80 21.81 -7.23 -1.86
CA MET A 80 20.89 -6.23 -2.43
C MET A 80 21.47 -5.63 -3.72
N ASP A 81 22.72 -5.15 -3.67
CA ASP A 81 23.38 -4.54 -4.83
C ASP A 81 23.58 -5.57 -5.95
N SER A 82 23.90 -6.82 -5.62
CA SER A 82 24.02 -7.91 -6.59
C SER A 82 22.68 -8.23 -7.27
N ILE A 83 21.58 -8.27 -6.50
CA ILE A 83 20.23 -8.49 -7.03
C ILE A 83 19.82 -7.38 -8.00
N LEU A 84 20.16 -6.13 -7.68
CA LEU A 84 19.80 -4.94 -8.46
C LEU A 84 20.75 -4.66 -9.63
N GLY A 85 21.99 -5.16 -9.56
CA GLY A 85 23.03 -4.91 -10.55
C GLY A 85 23.68 -3.52 -10.45
N PHE A 86 23.42 -2.76 -9.38
CA PHE A 86 24.03 -1.46 -9.10
C PHE A 86 24.09 -1.18 -7.60
N LYS A 87 24.92 -0.21 -7.21
CA LYS A 87 25.18 0.11 -5.80
C LYS A 87 24.11 1.00 -5.17
N LEU A 88 22.92 0.46 -4.92
CA LEU A 88 21.89 1.18 -4.16
C LEU A 88 22.36 1.43 -2.72
N SER A 89 23.20 0.55 -2.15
CA SER A 89 23.81 0.71 -0.82
C SER A 89 24.56 2.04 -0.67
N HIS A 90 25.25 2.49 -1.72
CA HIS A 90 25.94 3.77 -1.76
C HIS A 90 24.97 4.94 -1.69
N THR A 91 23.88 4.91 -2.46
CA THR A 91 22.83 5.93 -2.40
C THR A 91 22.15 5.97 -1.03
N ILE A 92 21.94 4.82 -0.40
CA ILE A 92 21.37 4.73 0.97
C ILE A 92 22.31 5.37 2.00
N SER A 93 23.61 5.11 1.88
CA SER A 93 24.59 5.51 2.89
C SER A 93 25.04 6.96 2.73
N GLU A 94 25.31 7.38 1.49
CA GLU A 94 25.99 8.64 1.18
C GLU A 94 25.07 9.66 0.48
N GLY A 95 23.96 9.20 -0.10
CA GLY A 95 23.00 10.08 -0.78
C GLY A 95 23.53 10.64 -2.11
N PRO A 96 23.21 11.91 -2.44
CA PRO A 96 22.44 12.89 -1.65
C PRO A 96 20.95 12.52 -1.50
N ASN A 97 20.22 13.23 -0.62
CA ASN A 97 18.77 13.00 -0.46
C ASN A 97 18.01 13.17 -1.78
N SER A 98 18.42 14.09 -2.66
CA SER A 98 17.78 14.28 -3.97
C SER A 98 17.86 13.04 -4.87
N GLU A 99 18.87 12.19 -4.71
CA GLU A 99 18.97 10.90 -5.40
C GLU A 99 18.20 9.82 -4.66
N LEU A 100 18.31 9.76 -3.32
CA LEU A 100 17.58 8.77 -2.53
C LEU A 100 16.05 8.96 -2.60
N ASP A 101 15.57 10.20 -2.66
CA ASP A 101 14.16 10.57 -2.72
C ASP A 101 13.51 10.27 -4.07
N LYS A 102 14.31 9.96 -5.11
CA LYS A 102 13.75 9.47 -6.38
C LYS A 102 12.98 8.19 -6.12
N THR A 103 11.77 8.11 -6.68
CA THR A 103 10.81 7.03 -6.42
C THR A 103 11.44 5.65 -6.64
N GLU A 104 12.18 5.52 -7.74
CA GLU A 104 12.90 4.32 -8.14
C GLU A 104 13.96 3.86 -7.12
N ASN A 105 14.53 4.78 -6.33
CA ASN A 105 15.56 4.50 -5.33
C ASN A 105 14.94 4.31 -3.94
N CYS A 106 14.08 5.22 -3.49
CA CYS A 106 13.54 5.17 -2.13
C CYS A 106 12.71 3.91 -1.89
N GLN A 107 11.95 3.43 -2.89
CA GLN A 107 11.10 2.26 -2.71
C GLN A 107 11.91 0.99 -2.40
N PRO A 108 12.83 0.53 -3.27
CA PRO A 108 13.67 -0.62 -2.94
C PRO A 108 14.53 -0.37 -1.70
N ALA A 109 14.98 0.86 -1.45
CA ALA A 109 15.78 1.20 -0.28
C ALA A 109 15.03 0.99 1.05
N ILE A 110 13.80 1.51 1.17
CA ILE A 110 12.97 1.33 2.38
C ILE A 110 12.65 -0.15 2.61
N MET A 111 12.28 -0.86 1.54
CA MET A 111 11.98 -2.29 1.60
C MET A 111 13.22 -3.08 2.07
N ALA A 112 14.37 -2.84 1.46
CA ALA A 112 15.62 -3.52 1.78
C ALA A 112 16.08 -3.23 3.21
N THR A 113 16.06 -1.97 3.66
CA THR A 113 16.37 -1.63 5.06
C THR A 113 15.41 -2.30 6.03
N SER A 114 14.13 -2.42 5.71
CA SER A 114 13.18 -3.12 6.58
C SER A 114 13.47 -4.62 6.69
N ILE A 115 13.86 -5.27 5.58
CA ILE A 115 14.25 -6.69 5.59
C ILE A 115 15.63 -6.89 6.26
N LEU A 116 16.56 -5.96 6.11
CA LEU A 116 17.83 -5.96 6.84
C LEU A 116 17.59 -6.00 8.36
N ILE A 117 16.75 -5.10 8.87
CA ILE A 117 16.44 -5.04 10.30
C ILE A 117 15.80 -6.35 10.75
N LEU A 118 14.86 -6.91 9.98
CA LEU A 118 14.24 -8.19 10.29
C LEU A 118 15.28 -9.33 10.35
N ARG A 119 16.19 -9.41 9.38
CA ARG A 119 17.26 -10.43 9.38
C ARG A 119 18.22 -10.28 10.56
N ILE A 120 18.56 -9.05 10.95
CA ILE A 120 19.36 -8.81 12.16
C ILE A 120 18.63 -9.33 13.40
N LEU A 121 17.32 -9.06 13.53
CA LEU A 121 16.53 -9.58 14.65
C LEU A 121 16.50 -11.11 14.67
N GLU A 122 16.33 -11.75 13.50
CA GLU A 122 16.29 -13.20 13.38
C GLU A 122 17.65 -13.84 13.68
N GLU A 123 18.75 -13.31 13.14
CA GLU A 123 20.09 -13.92 13.22
C GLU A 123 20.85 -13.57 14.51
N GLU A 124 20.80 -12.32 14.99
CA GLU A 124 21.56 -11.90 16.18
C GLU A 124 20.77 -12.05 17.48
N PHE A 125 19.45 -11.87 17.42
CA PHE A 125 18.59 -11.85 18.61
C PHE A 125 17.67 -13.06 18.71
N GLY A 126 17.74 -14.00 17.76
CA GLY A 126 16.91 -15.19 17.76
C GLY A 126 15.41 -14.89 17.68
N PHE A 127 15.03 -13.75 17.10
CA PHE A 127 13.63 -13.36 16.94
C PHE A 127 12.95 -14.32 15.96
N MET A 128 12.22 -15.31 16.47
CA MET A 128 11.51 -16.29 15.66
C MET A 128 10.22 -15.72 15.08
N THR A 129 10.31 -15.06 13.92
CA THR A 129 9.17 -14.41 13.26
C THR A 129 7.96 -15.34 13.12
N SER A 130 8.16 -16.60 12.70
CA SER A 130 7.08 -17.57 12.49
C SER A 130 6.34 -18.00 13.76
N SER A 131 6.94 -17.91 14.94
CA SER A 131 6.29 -18.27 16.21
C SER A 131 5.80 -17.06 17.00
N ARG A 132 6.41 -15.89 16.81
CA ARG A 132 6.08 -14.66 17.55
C ARG A 132 5.09 -13.75 16.82
N VAL A 133 5.03 -13.83 15.49
CA VAL A 133 4.16 -12.98 14.64
C VAL A 133 3.03 -13.82 14.09
N SER A 134 1.80 -13.30 14.21
CA SER A 134 0.59 -13.98 13.75
C SER A 134 0.07 -13.44 12.42
N VAL A 135 0.45 -12.20 12.06
CA VAL A 135 -0.03 -11.53 10.83
C VAL A 135 0.96 -10.44 10.41
N THR A 136 1.11 -10.24 9.09
CA THR A 136 1.87 -9.13 8.53
C THR A 136 0.98 -8.14 7.80
N LEU A 137 1.42 -6.88 7.75
CA LEU A 137 0.81 -5.84 6.93
C LEU A 137 1.87 -4.79 6.59
N GLY A 138 1.66 -3.98 5.56
CA GLY A 138 2.56 -2.88 5.30
C GLY A 138 1.88 -1.79 4.50
N HIS A 139 2.38 -0.56 4.62
CA HIS A 139 1.76 0.60 4.00
C HIS A 139 2.28 0.79 2.58
N SER A 140 1.43 0.61 1.58
CA SER A 140 1.77 0.70 0.15
C SER A 140 2.98 -0.19 -0.18
N LEU A 141 4.13 0.39 -0.50
CA LEU A 141 5.41 -0.30 -0.64
C LEU A 141 5.69 -1.31 0.50
N GLY A 142 5.34 -0.99 1.74
CA GLY A 142 5.58 -1.87 2.88
C GLY A 142 4.87 -3.23 2.76
N GLU A 143 3.82 -3.34 1.94
CA GLU A 143 3.14 -4.61 1.65
C GLU A 143 4.10 -5.63 1.02
N PHE A 144 5.09 -5.19 0.25
CA PHE A 144 6.13 -6.08 -0.30
C PHE A 144 7.06 -6.62 0.81
N SER A 145 7.46 -5.77 1.76
CA SER A 145 8.20 -6.23 2.95
C SER A 145 7.37 -7.21 3.79
N ALA A 146 6.06 -6.94 3.93
CA ALA A 146 5.12 -7.80 4.64
C ALA A 146 4.94 -9.17 3.97
N LEU A 147 4.92 -9.21 2.63
CA LEU A 147 4.85 -10.43 1.84
C LEU A 147 6.14 -11.26 1.93
N VAL A 148 7.31 -10.62 1.96
CA VAL A 148 8.60 -11.31 2.20
C VAL A 148 8.65 -11.87 3.61
N ALA A 149 8.37 -11.04 4.63
CA ALA A 149 8.34 -11.47 6.03
C ALA A 149 7.32 -12.60 6.26
N GLY A 150 6.18 -12.53 5.57
CA GLY A 150 5.13 -13.53 5.64
C GLY A 150 5.43 -14.83 4.88
N GLY A 151 6.49 -14.86 4.07
CA GLY A 151 6.93 -16.02 3.31
C GLY A 151 6.23 -16.23 1.97
N TYR A 152 5.48 -15.24 1.47
CA TYR A 152 4.80 -15.31 0.17
C TYR A 152 5.79 -15.17 -0.99
N LEU A 153 6.77 -14.28 -0.84
CA LEU A 153 7.74 -13.92 -1.87
C LEU A 153 9.17 -14.08 -1.37
N ALA A 154 10.06 -14.51 -2.26
CA ALA A 154 11.50 -14.41 -2.02
C ALA A 154 11.93 -12.93 -2.02
N PHE A 155 12.91 -12.58 -1.17
CA PHE A 155 13.44 -11.22 -1.09
C PHE A 155 13.95 -10.71 -2.44
N SER A 156 14.68 -11.54 -3.20
CA SER A 156 15.23 -11.18 -4.51
C SER A 156 14.16 -10.78 -5.52
N ASP A 157 13.06 -11.54 -5.57
CA ASP A 157 11.99 -11.34 -6.54
C ASP A 157 11.17 -10.10 -6.18
N ALA A 158 10.86 -9.95 -4.89
CA ALA A 158 10.18 -8.77 -4.38
C ALA A 158 11.02 -7.49 -4.56
N LEU A 159 12.34 -7.54 -4.33
CA LEU A 159 13.22 -6.39 -4.52
C LEU A 159 13.27 -5.93 -6.00
N LYS A 160 13.41 -6.87 -6.94
CA LYS A 160 13.36 -6.58 -8.38
C LYS A 160 12.01 -6.00 -8.80
N LEU A 161 10.92 -6.60 -8.31
CA LEU A 161 9.56 -6.16 -8.60
C LEU A 161 9.29 -4.75 -8.08
N VAL A 162 9.70 -4.46 -6.84
CA VAL A 162 9.60 -3.13 -6.23
C VAL A 162 10.42 -2.10 -7.01
N ARG A 163 11.66 -2.43 -7.38
CA ARG A 163 12.51 -1.53 -8.17
C ARG A 163 11.82 -1.17 -9.49
N ARG A 164 11.36 -2.17 -10.25
CA ARG A 164 10.77 -1.91 -11.56
C ARG A 164 9.40 -1.23 -11.46
N ARG A 165 8.59 -1.59 -10.46
CA ARG A 165 7.33 -0.87 -10.13
C ARG A 165 7.62 0.61 -9.91
N ALA A 166 8.63 0.92 -9.11
CA ALA A 166 8.98 2.29 -8.76
C ALA A 166 9.49 3.11 -9.95
N GLU A 167 10.30 2.51 -10.83
CA GLU A 167 10.71 3.12 -12.10
C GLU A 167 9.51 3.45 -12.99
N ILE A 168 8.59 2.50 -13.18
CA ILE A 168 7.42 2.71 -14.03
C ILE A 168 6.50 3.77 -13.43
N MET A 169 6.32 3.82 -12.11
CA MET A 169 5.55 4.89 -11.47
C MET A 169 6.19 6.27 -11.70
N SER A 170 7.51 6.37 -11.62
CA SER A 170 8.28 7.59 -11.93
C SER A 170 8.10 7.99 -13.40
N GLU A 171 8.19 7.02 -14.32
CA GLU A 171 7.91 7.20 -15.76
C GLU A 171 6.49 7.70 -16.01
N CYS A 172 5.48 7.11 -15.35
CA CYS A 172 4.08 7.51 -15.47
C CYS A 172 3.87 8.99 -15.13
N THR A 173 4.45 9.45 -14.03
CA THR A 173 4.39 10.85 -13.60
C THR A 173 5.04 11.76 -14.64
N ARG A 174 6.26 11.44 -15.06
CA ARG A 174 6.99 12.23 -16.05
C ARG A 174 6.23 12.34 -17.37
N ASP A 175 5.64 11.24 -17.82
CA ASP A 175 4.84 11.21 -19.05
C ASP A 175 3.55 12.02 -18.90
N ALA A 176 2.87 11.93 -17.75
CA ALA A 176 1.68 12.73 -17.46
C ALA A 176 2.02 14.24 -17.47
N THR A 177 3.10 14.64 -16.80
CA THR A 177 3.59 16.03 -16.80
C THR A 177 3.96 16.50 -18.20
N LYS A 178 4.70 15.72 -18.99
CA LYS A 178 5.06 16.09 -20.37
C LYS A 178 3.85 16.28 -21.27
N ARG A 179 2.81 15.45 -21.12
CA ARG A 179 1.61 15.50 -21.98
C ARG A 179 0.67 16.64 -21.61
N SER A 180 0.54 16.95 -20.33
CA SER A 180 -0.43 17.95 -19.84
C SER A 180 0.17 19.32 -19.55
N GLY A 181 1.47 19.39 -19.23
CA GLY A 181 2.10 20.56 -18.64
C GLY A 181 1.74 20.79 -17.17
N ASP A 182 0.96 19.89 -16.56
CA ASP A 182 0.45 20.03 -15.21
C ASP A 182 1.43 19.54 -14.14
N GLU A 183 1.26 20.10 -12.94
CA GLU A 183 1.92 19.63 -11.72
C GLU A 183 1.08 18.54 -11.03
N PHE A 184 1.72 17.43 -10.70
CA PHE A 184 1.10 16.30 -9.99
C PHE A 184 1.72 16.10 -8.60
N GLY A 185 1.02 15.33 -7.78
CA GLY A 185 1.53 14.91 -6.49
C GLY A 185 0.41 14.50 -5.55
N MET A 186 0.69 14.61 -4.25
CA MET A 186 -0.23 14.17 -3.20
C MET A 186 -0.37 15.21 -2.10
N ILE A 187 -1.58 15.31 -1.54
CA ILE A 187 -1.91 16.22 -0.42
C ILE A 187 -2.60 15.41 0.67
N ALA A 188 -1.99 15.37 1.86
CA ALA A 188 -2.62 14.80 3.04
C ALA A 188 -3.67 15.76 3.59
N LEU A 189 -4.87 15.26 3.86
CA LEU A 189 -5.93 16.00 4.55
C LEU A 189 -6.09 15.43 5.95
N VAL A 190 -6.13 16.32 6.94
CA VAL A 190 -6.36 16.00 8.33
C VAL A 190 -7.58 16.78 8.82
N CYS A 191 -8.57 16.07 9.35
CA CYS A 191 -9.78 16.65 9.93
C CYS A 191 -9.99 16.12 11.36
N GLU A 192 -11.08 16.54 11.99
CA GLU A 192 -11.56 15.93 13.22
C GLU A 192 -12.27 14.60 12.89
N PRO A 193 -12.11 13.54 13.70
CA PRO A 193 -12.65 12.20 13.41
C PRO A 193 -14.14 12.15 13.04
N GLU A 194 -14.96 12.94 13.71
CA GLU A 194 -16.41 13.07 13.52
C GLU A 194 -16.79 13.54 12.12
N HIS A 195 -15.93 14.32 11.46
CA HIS A 195 -16.17 14.87 10.12
C HIS A 195 -15.62 13.99 8.98
N MET A 196 -14.90 12.90 9.30
CA MET A 196 -14.25 12.09 8.27
C MET A 196 -15.23 11.45 7.28
N SER A 197 -16.35 10.91 7.77
CA SER A 197 -17.34 10.25 6.91
C SER A 197 -17.99 11.24 5.94
N GLU A 198 -18.33 12.44 6.42
CA GLU A 198 -18.89 13.52 5.60
C GLU A 198 -17.86 14.06 4.60
N LEU A 199 -16.62 14.27 5.03
CA LEU A 199 -15.51 14.69 4.17
C LEU A 199 -15.31 13.69 3.02
N LEU A 200 -15.23 12.39 3.34
CA LEU A 200 -15.08 11.35 2.32
C LEU A 200 -16.27 11.30 1.36
N SER A 201 -17.50 11.37 1.88
CA SER A 201 -18.71 11.41 1.03
C SER A 201 -18.66 12.58 0.07
N THR A 202 -18.38 13.78 0.58
CA THR A 202 -18.30 15.00 -0.23
C THR A 202 -17.21 14.89 -1.29
N ILE A 203 -16.02 14.38 -0.92
CA ILE A 203 -14.94 14.13 -1.87
C ILE A 203 -15.39 13.15 -2.97
N TYR A 204 -16.04 12.05 -2.61
CA TYR A 204 -16.53 11.08 -3.59
C TYR A 204 -17.62 11.64 -4.49
N ASP A 205 -18.50 12.50 -3.97
CA ASP A 205 -19.52 13.19 -4.78
C ASP A 205 -18.87 14.14 -5.80
N PHE A 206 -17.84 14.90 -5.39
CA PHE A 206 -17.08 15.76 -6.30
C PHE A 206 -16.24 14.98 -7.32
N ILE A 207 -15.65 13.85 -6.93
CA ILE A 207 -14.92 12.97 -7.86
C ILE A 207 -15.91 12.25 -8.80
N GLY A 208 -17.13 11.95 -8.34
CA GLY A 208 -18.14 11.09 -8.97
C GLY A 208 -19.18 11.78 -9.87
N LEU A 209 -19.15 13.11 -10.05
CA LEU A 209 -20.04 13.85 -10.96
C LEU A 209 -19.24 14.97 -11.66
N GLY A 210 -19.24 15.10 -12.99
CA GLY A 210 -20.46 15.32 -13.77
C GLY A 210 -20.79 14.35 -14.92
N PRO A 211 -21.94 14.60 -15.59
CA PRO A 211 -22.68 13.62 -16.38
C PRO A 211 -22.13 13.50 -17.79
N SER A 212 -21.18 12.60 -18.05
CA SER A 212 -20.84 12.09 -19.39
C SER A 212 -19.78 10.99 -19.28
N ILE A 213 -20.15 9.81 -18.79
CA ILE A 213 -19.23 8.67 -18.69
C ILE A 213 -19.88 7.43 -19.30
N LEU A 214 -20.18 7.50 -20.60
CA LEU A 214 -20.32 6.34 -21.48
C LEU A 214 -20.05 6.82 -22.92
N LYS A 215 -18.79 6.69 -23.38
CA LYS A 215 -18.43 6.36 -24.78
C LYS A 215 -16.91 6.34 -24.95
N ASP A 216 -16.49 5.31 -25.66
CA ASP A 216 -15.15 4.88 -26.06
C ASP A 216 -14.34 5.98 -26.78
N ASP A 217 -13.82 6.96 -26.03
CA ASP A 217 -13.12 8.11 -26.58
C ASP A 217 -11.81 8.40 -25.81
N SER A 218 -10.74 8.65 -26.57
CA SER A 218 -9.41 9.07 -26.08
C SER A 218 -9.45 10.25 -25.09
N SER A 219 -10.52 11.04 -25.12
CA SER A 219 -10.83 12.12 -24.19
C SER A 219 -11.13 11.63 -22.75
N GLN A 220 -11.65 10.42 -22.59
CA GLN A 220 -11.99 9.82 -21.30
C GLN A 220 -10.73 9.39 -20.53
N TRP A 221 -9.72 8.90 -21.26
CA TRP A 221 -8.39 8.64 -20.72
C TRP A 221 -7.78 9.94 -20.20
N TYR A 222 -7.75 11.01 -20.98
CA TYR A 222 -7.20 12.30 -20.52
C TYR A 222 -7.89 12.85 -19.24
N LYS A 223 -9.21 12.73 -19.15
CA LYS A 223 -9.95 13.13 -17.94
C LYS A 223 -9.55 12.31 -16.71
N ALA A 224 -9.37 10.99 -16.84
CA ALA A 224 -8.91 10.14 -15.74
C ALA A 224 -7.47 10.49 -15.29
N PHE A 225 -6.60 10.92 -16.21
CA PHE A 225 -5.23 11.37 -15.88
C PHE A 225 -5.20 12.68 -15.10
N GLN A 226 -6.21 13.53 -15.23
CA GLN A 226 -6.27 14.82 -14.55
C GLN A 226 -7.11 14.80 -13.27
N GLN A 227 -7.68 13.65 -12.92
CA GLN A 227 -8.58 13.52 -11.79
C GLN A 227 -7.86 13.47 -10.44
N VAL A 228 -8.58 13.89 -9.41
CA VAL A 228 -8.23 13.73 -8.01
C VAL A 228 -8.78 12.39 -7.53
N MET A 229 -7.97 11.66 -6.76
CA MET A 229 -8.35 10.39 -6.15
C MET A 229 -8.04 10.39 -4.65
N VAL A 230 -8.80 9.62 -3.88
CA VAL A 230 -8.41 9.27 -2.52
C VAL A 230 -7.39 8.13 -2.60
N ALA A 231 -6.11 8.47 -2.46
CA ALA A 231 -5.00 7.52 -2.53
C ALA A 231 -4.83 6.69 -1.26
N ASN A 232 -5.05 7.30 -0.09
CA ASN A 232 -4.89 6.62 1.19
C ASN A 232 -5.99 7.01 2.17
N ILE A 233 -6.49 6.02 2.91
CA ILE A 233 -7.26 6.22 4.13
C ILE A 233 -6.39 5.72 5.28
N ASN A 234 -5.67 6.65 5.93
CA ASN A 234 -4.58 6.32 6.85
C ASN A 234 -5.03 6.18 8.31
N SER A 235 -6.07 6.88 8.71
CA SER A 235 -6.66 6.78 10.05
C SER A 235 -8.05 7.41 10.03
N ARG A 236 -8.78 7.31 11.15
CA ARG A 236 -10.07 7.95 11.37
C ARG A 236 -10.11 9.46 11.08
N ASN A 237 -8.97 10.12 10.98
CA ASN A 237 -8.87 11.56 10.83
C ASN A 237 -7.87 12.03 9.75
N GLN A 238 -7.34 11.10 8.94
CA GLN A 238 -6.35 11.42 7.92
C GLN A 238 -6.54 10.60 6.64
N ILE A 239 -6.66 11.31 5.52
CA ILE A 239 -6.66 10.76 4.16
C ILE A 239 -5.57 11.43 3.32
N VAL A 240 -5.31 10.88 2.14
CA VAL A 240 -4.40 11.49 1.16
C VAL A 240 -5.10 11.56 -0.18
N LEU A 241 -5.11 12.74 -0.76
CA LEU A 241 -5.52 12.98 -2.14
C LEU A 241 -4.32 12.90 -3.07
N SER A 242 -4.54 12.38 -4.27
CA SER A 242 -3.52 12.19 -5.29
C SER A 242 -4.05 12.58 -6.66
N GLY A 243 -3.21 13.18 -7.49
CA GLY A 243 -3.58 13.61 -8.84
C GLY A 243 -2.97 14.96 -9.21
N ASN A 244 -3.69 15.69 -10.05
CA ASN A 244 -3.31 17.05 -10.47
C ASN A 244 -3.43 18.02 -9.28
N ILE A 245 -2.35 18.76 -8.96
CA ILE A 245 -2.28 19.64 -7.79
C ILE A 245 -3.29 20.81 -7.88
N ALA A 246 -3.49 21.38 -9.07
CA ALA A 246 -4.47 22.45 -9.26
C ALA A 246 -5.90 21.93 -9.00
N LYS A 247 -6.23 20.74 -9.49
CA LYS A 247 -7.54 20.11 -9.24
C LYS A 247 -7.76 19.72 -7.78
N ILE A 248 -6.71 19.28 -7.08
CA ILE A 248 -6.80 19.07 -5.62
C ILE A 248 -7.10 20.41 -4.92
N LYS A 249 -6.44 21.50 -5.32
CA LYS A 249 -6.71 22.84 -4.76
C LYS A 249 -8.13 23.32 -5.04
N ASP A 250 -8.64 23.11 -6.26
CA ASP A 250 -10.03 23.42 -6.62
C ASP A 250 -11.01 22.66 -5.72
N LEU A 251 -10.79 21.35 -5.54
CA LEU A 251 -11.58 20.52 -4.64
C LEU A 251 -11.53 21.04 -3.19
N LEU A 252 -10.35 21.44 -2.70
CA LEU A 252 -10.22 22.00 -1.35
C LEU A 252 -10.97 23.33 -1.16
N ILE A 253 -11.10 24.13 -2.22
CA ILE A 253 -11.95 25.34 -2.18
C ILE A 253 -13.42 24.92 -2.05
N GLN A 254 -13.86 23.94 -2.83
CA GLN A 254 -15.23 23.44 -2.77
C GLN A 254 -15.56 22.82 -1.41
N LEU A 255 -14.66 22.01 -0.85
CA LEU A 255 -14.84 21.41 0.48
C LEU A 255 -15.01 22.48 1.57
N ARG A 256 -14.23 23.56 1.52
CA ARG A 256 -14.36 24.68 2.46
C ARG A 256 -15.67 25.45 2.30
N GLN A 257 -16.16 25.58 1.07
CA GLN A 257 -17.40 26.32 0.77
C GLN A 257 -18.66 25.53 1.15
N PHE A 258 -18.67 24.22 0.91
CA PHE A 258 -19.88 23.39 1.02
C PHE A 258 -19.87 22.41 2.20
N GLY A 259 -18.69 22.03 2.70
CA GLY A 259 -18.55 21.00 3.72
C GLY A 259 -18.56 21.49 5.16
N GLY A 260 -18.73 22.79 5.42
CA GLY A 260 -18.81 23.36 6.78
C GLY A 260 -17.55 23.27 7.65
N HIS A 261 -16.54 22.53 7.19
CA HIS A 261 -15.31 22.21 7.92
C HIS A 261 -14.09 22.40 7.01
N ASP A 262 -13.01 22.96 7.56
CA ASP A 262 -11.75 23.20 6.83
C ASP A 262 -10.70 22.14 7.22
N PRO A 263 -10.54 21.05 6.44
CA PRO A 263 -9.51 20.07 6.72
C PRO A 263 -8.12 20.67 6.49
N ARG A 264 -7.21 20.46 7.44
CA ARG A 264 -5.81 20.84 7.28
C ARG A 264 -5.19 20.06 6.12
N ALA A 265 -4.82 20.79 5.06
CA ALA A 265 -4.15 20.25 3.90
C ALA A 265 -2.61 20.41 4.00
N VAL A 266 -1.87 19.33 3.74
CA VAL A 266 -0.39 19.34 3.72
C VAL A 266 0.09 18.63 2.46
N ARG A 267 0.81 19.36 1.59
CA ARG A 267 1.45 18.78 0.41
C ARG A 267 2.56 17.82 0.84
N LEU A 268 2.53 16.60 0.32
CA LEU A 268 3.55 15.60 0.58
C LEU A 268 4.78 15.84 -0.29
N ARG A 269 5.95 15.43 0.22
CA ARG A 269 7.24 15.50 -0.51
C ARG A 269 7.35 14.33 -1.50
N CYS A 270 6.40 14.24 -2.42
CA CYS A 270 6.41 13.29 -3.52
C CYS A 270 5.80 13.95 -4.75
N GLU A 271 6.51 13.87 -5.87
CA GLU A 271 6.07 14.45 -7.14
C GLU A 271 5.10 13.53 -7.90
N SER A 272 5.05 12.25 -7.51
CA SER A 272 4.22 11.25 -8.16
C SER A 272 2.83 11.17 -7.54
N PRO A 273 1.76 11.16 -8.35
CA PRO A 273 0.39 10.94 -7.89
C PRO A 273 0.12 9.43 -7.73
N PHE A 274 0.71 8.82 -6.70
CA PHE A 274 0.51 7.39 -6.42
C PHE A 274 -0.95 7.04 -6.13
N HIS A 275 -1.33 5.77 -6.34
CA HIS A 275 -2.70 5.29 -6.08
C HIS A 275 -3.75 6.11 -6.83
N SER A 276 -3.49 6.31 -8.13
CA SER A 276 -4.36 7.03 -9.06
C SER A 276 -4.31 6.38 -10.45
N PRO A 277 -5.27 6.67 -11.35
CA PRO A 277 -5.28 6.17 -12.74
C PRO A 277 -4.00 6.45 -13.53
N ILE A 278 -3.21 7.48 -13.16
CA ILE A 278 -1.92 7.77 -13.79
C ILE A 278 -0.96 6.56 -13.65
N MET A 279 -1.11 5.76 -12.61
CA MET A 279 -0.29 4.58 -12.31
C MET A 279 -0.75 3.29 -13.01
N ILE A 280 -1.74 3.34 -13.91
CA ILE A 280 -2.22 2.16 -14.67
C ILE A 280 -1.07 1.40 -15.37
N PRO A 281 -0.08 2.05 -16.01
CA PRO A 281 1.03 1.31 -16.61
C PRO A 281 1.83 0.49 -15.58
N ALA A 282 2.01 1.02 -14.37
CA ALA A 282 2.64 0.26 -13.27
C ALA A 282 1.77 -0.92 -12.83
N ALA A 283 0.45 -0.75 -12.73
CA ALA A 283 -0.48 -1.85 -12.42
C ALA A 283 -0.45 -2.96 -13.48
N ASN A 284 -0.39 -2.59 -14.77
CA ASN A 284 -0.29 -3.55 -15.88
C ASN A 284 1.01 -4.35 -15.85
N TYR A 285 2.13 -3.66 -15.58
CA TYR A 285 3.41 -4.34 -15.37
C TYR A 285 3.34 -5.32 -14.20
N MET A 286 2.83 -4.87 -13.04
CA MET A 286 2.69 -5.70 -11.84
C MET A 286 1.87 -6.96 -12.14
N LYS A 287 0.75 -6.81 -12.86
CA LYS A 287 -0.11 -7.93 -13.26
C LYS A 287 0.67 -8.98 -14.06
N SER A 288 1.37 -8.56 -15.11
CA SER A 288 2.15 -9.49 -15.94
C SER A 288 3.33 -10.11 -15.18
N ALA A 289 4.03 -9.33 -14.35
CA ALA A 289 5.18 -9.84 -13.59
C ALA A 289 4.74 -10.89 -12.55
N LEU A 290 3.60 -10.67 -11.88
CA LEU A 290 3.07 -11.55 -10.86
C LEU A 290 2.48 -12.86 -11.41
N GLU A 291 2.08 -12.91 -12.69
CA GLU A 291 1.64 -14.14 -13.35
C GLU A 291 2.76 -15.21 -13.38
N HIS A 292 4.00 -14.78 -13.59
CA HIS A 292 5.17 -15.66 -13.69
C HIS A 292 5.97 -15.78 -12.39
N MET A 293 5.61 -15.01 -11.36
CA MET A 293 6.31 -15.03 -10.07
C MET A 293 5.97 -16.29 -9.26
N ASN A 294 6.99 -16.85 -8.61
CA ASN A 294 6.77 -17.89 -7.62
C ASN A 294 6.20 -17.27 -6.34
N ILE A 295 4.94 -17.58 -6.06
CA ILE A 295 4.22 -17.13 -4.87
C ILE A 295 3.86 -18.37 -4.07
N ASN A 296 4.31 -18.41 -2.82
CA ASN A 296 3.95 -19.44 -1.86
C ASN A 296 2.57 -19.12 -1.28
N PHE A 297 1.65 -20.08 -1.36
CA PHE A 297 0.31 -19.96 -0.78
C PHE A 297 -0.22 -21.33 -0.35
N PRO A 298 -0.71 -21.51 0.90
CA PRO A 298 -0.63 -20.55 2.00
C PRO A 298 0.83 -20.29 2.40
N ALA A 299 1.13 -19.07 2.80
CA ALA A 299 2.45 -18.70 3.32
C ALA A 299 2.53 -18.98 4.84
N ARG A 300 3.62 -18.56 5.48
CA ARG A 300 3.87 -18.83 6.91
C ARG A 300 2.88 -18.10 7.83
N MET A 301 2.45 -16.91 7.43
CA MET A 301 1.47 -16.08 8.16
C MET A 301 0.57 -15.32 7.18
N PRO A 302 -0.68 -15.02 7.55
CA PRO A 302 -1.55 -14.17 6.75
C PRO A 302 -0.92 -12.78 6.55
N CYS A 303 -1.12 -12.20 5.37
CA CYS A 303 -0.74 -10.81 5.06
C CYS A 303 -2.00 -10.02 4.71
N ILE A 304 -2.19 -8.84 5.32
CA ILE A 304 -3.33 -7.96 5.05
C ILE A 304 -3.09 -7.14 3.79
N SER A 305 -4.04 -7.21 2.85
CA SER A 305 -3.97 -6.44 1.62
C SER A 305 -4.35 -4.98 1.83
N ASN A 306 -3.64 -4.07 1.16
CA ASN A 306 -3.98 -2.66 1.16
C ASN A 306 -5.27 -2.32 0.42
N VAL A 307 -5.67 -3.11 -0.59
CA VAL A 307 -6.84 -2.81 -1.42
C VAL A 307 -8.13 -3.34 -0.78
N SER A 308 -8.08 -4.55 -0.19
CA SER A 308 -9.24 -5.15 0.47
C SER A 308 -9.35 -4.76 1.94
N GLY A 309 -8.25 -4.43 2.61
CA GLY A 309 -8.19 -4.26 4.07
C GLY A 309 -8.22 -5.58 4.84
N LEU A 310 -8.15 -6.72 4.15
CA LEU A 310 -8.34 -8.08 4.68
C LEU A 310 -7.18 -9.01 4.26
N PRO A 311 -7.00 -10.18 4.92
CA PRO A 311 -6.03 -11.17 4.50
C PRO A 311 -6.27 -11.66 3.07
N PHE A 312 -5.20 -11.91 2.32
CA PHE A 312 -5.30 -12.61 1.04
C PHE A 312 -5.88 -14.02 1.22
N LYS A 313 -6.83 -14.38 0.34
CA LYS A 313 -7.57 -15.64 0.41
C LYS A 313 -7.06 -16.68 -0.58
N SER A 314 -6.40 -16.25 -1.65
CA SER A 314 -5.73 -17.13 -2.60
C SER A 314 -4.54 -16.45 -3.27
N LYS A 315 -3.75 -17.26 -3.99
CA LYS A 315 -2.66 -16.78 -4.85
C LYS A 315 -3.17 -15.86 -5.96
N GLU A 316 -4.31 -16.18 -6.55
CA GLU A 316 -4.94 -15.40 -7.63
C GLU A 316 -5.41 -14.04 -7.10
N GLU A 317 -6.04 -14.02 -5.92
CA GLU A 317 -6.46 -12.78 -5.30
C GLU A 317 -5.25 -11.91 -4.94
N LEU A 318 -4.17 -12.49 -4.41
CA LEU A 318 -2.92 -11.76 -4.16
C LEU A 318 -2.40 -11.08 -5.42
N ARG A 319 -2.33 -11.79 -6.55
CA ARG A 319 -1.88 -11.22 -7.82
C ARG A 319 -2.73 -10.04 -8.26
N VAL A 320 -4.06 -10.19 -8.18
CA VAL A 320 -5.02 -9.14 -8.58
C VAL A 320 -4.87 -7.91 -7.68
N LEU A 321 -4.98 -8.10 -6.36
CA LEU A 321 -4.98 -7.00 -5.41
C LEU A 321 -3.63 -6.28 -5.34
N LEU A 322 -2.50 -7.02 -5.37
CA LEU A 322 -1.17 -6.41 -5.37
C LEU A 322 -0.88 -5.61 -6.64
N SER A 323 -1.47 -5.99 -7.78
CA SER A 323 -1.40 -5.21 -9.02
C SER A 323 -2.27 -3.96 -8.96
N GLN A 324 -3.52 -4.11 -8.49
CA GLN A 324 -4.47 -3.01 -8.29
C GLN A 324 -3.98 -1.98 -7.28
N GLN A 325 -3.17 -2.40 -6.31
CA GLN A 325 -2.57 -1.54 -5.29
C GLN A 325 -1.84 -0.32 -5.87
N CYS A 326 -1.33 -0.38 -7.10
CA CYS A 326 -0.71 0.78 -7.77
C CYS A 326 -1.69 1.93 -8.04
N VAL A 327 -2.97 1.64 -8.25
CA VAL A 327 -4.01 2.59 -8.70
C VAL A 327 -5.13 2.77 -7.67
N ASP A 328 -5.39 1.78 -6.83
CA ASP A 328 -6.47 1.78 -5.86
C ASP A 328 -6.06 2.38 -4.52
N THR A 329 -7.06 2.82 -3.76
CA THR A 329 -6.91 3.39 -2.42
C THR A 329 -6.27 2.39 -1.46
N VAL A 330 -5.23 2.82 -0.75
CA VAL A 330 -4.65 2.09 0.38
C VAL A 330 -5.55 2.25 1.61
N LYS A 331 -6.22 1.17 1.99
CA LYS A 331 -7.15 1.08 3.13
C LYS A 331 -6.43 0.74 4.44
N TRP A 332 -5.40 1.53 4.78
CA TRP A 332 -4.57 1.29 5.95
C TRP A 332 -5.36 1.32 7.26
N TRP A 333 -6.31 2.25 7.39
CA TRP A 333 -7.18 2.32 8.56
C TRP A 333 -8.06 1.08 8.71
N ASP A 334 -8.65 0.60 7.63
CA ASP A 334 -9.46 -0.62 7.64
C ASP A 334 -8.63 -1.85 8.02
N SER A 335 -7.37 -1.94 7.52
CA SER A 335 -6.43 -3.00 7.92
C SER A 335 -6.17 -3.01 9.42
N ILE A 336 -5.92 -1.84 10.02
CA ILE A 336 -5.69 -1.75 11.47
C ILE A 336 -6.96 -2.11 12.24
N ARG A 337 -8.12 -1.56 11.84
CA ARG A 337 -9.40 -1.84 12.50
C ARG A 337 -9.81 -3.30 12.42
N TYR A 338 -9.59 -3.95 11.28
CA TYR A 338 -9.83 -5.38 11.13
C TYR A 338 -9.03 -6.18 12.15
N LEU A 339 -7.73 -5.91 12.25
CA LEU A 339 -6.84 -6.61 13.18
C LEU A 339 -7.14 -6.31 14.65
N ASP A 340 -7.36 -5.05 15.00
CA ASP A 340 -7.63 -4.59 16.36
C ASP A 340 -9.03 -5.00 16.83
N GLN A 341 -10.07 -4.58 16.10
CA GLN A 341 -11.46 -4.69 16.53
C GLN A 341 -12.07 -6.08 16.24
N THR A 342 -11.64 -6.75 15.17
CA THR A 342 -12.20 -8.07 14.79
C THR A 342 -11.37 -9.22 15.34
N HIS A 343 -10.04 -9.07 15.42
CA HIS A 343 -9.12 -10.15 15.81
C HIS A 343 -8.38 -9.91 17.13
N ALA A 344 -8.63 -8.80 17.81
CA ALA A 344 -8.04 -8.46 19.10
C ALA A 344 -6.50 -8.55 19.10
N VAL A 345 -5.85 -8.09 18.03
CA VAL A 345 -4.40 -7.90 18.00
C VAL A 345 -4.00 -6.87 19.04
N THR A 346 -3.20 -7.27 20.02
CA THR A 346 -2.76 -6.38 21.10
C THR A 346 -1.31 -5.92 20.95
N ARG A 347 -0.49 -6.62 20.16
CA ARG A 347 0.94 -6.32 20.00
C ARG A 347 1.25 -5.94 18.57
N TRP A 348 1.85 -4.76 18.39
CA TRP A 348 2.14 -4.19 17.07
C TRP A 348 3.61 -3.83 16.99
N ILE A 349 4.34 -4.44 16.06
CA ILE A 349 5.78 -4.24 15.92
C ILE A 349 6.06 -3.68 14.52
N GLY A 350 6.52 -2.43 14.47
CA GLY A 350 6.97 -1.81 13.24
C GLY A 350 8.43 -2.14 12.96
N ILE A 351 8.76 -2.60 11.75
CA ILE A 351 10.15 -2.80 11.32
C ILE A 351 10.42 -1.94 10.09
N GLY A 352 11.44 -1.10 10.16
CA GLY A 352 11.87 -0.26 9.05
C GLY A 352 12.26 1.15 9.46
N PRO A 353 12.71 1.97 8.50
CA PRO A 353 13.11 3.34 8.77
C PRO A 353 11.94 4.22 9.23
N GLY A 354 12.23 5.14 10.15
CA GLY A 354 11.28 6.13 10.64
C GLY A 354 10.21 5.60 11.59
N LYS A 355 9.36 6.51 12.08
CA LYS A 355 8.32 6.24 13.10
C LYS A 355 6.89 6.52 12.61
N VAL A 356 6.72 6.81 11.32
CA VAL A 356 5.41 7.17 10.73
C VAL A 356 4.41 6.03 10.90
N GLY A 357 4.79 4.79 10.56
CA GLY A 357 3.92 3.62 10.71
C GLY A 357 3.43 3.42 12.15
N ARG A 358 4.33 3.49 13.13
CA ARG A 358 3.98 3.43 14.56
C ARG A 358 2.99 4.52 14.96
N ASN A 359 3.17 5.74 14.46
CA ASN A 359 2.25 6.83 14.76
C ASN A 359 0.86 6.60 14.15
N LEU A 360 0.77 6.06 12.93
CA LEU A 360 -0.50 5.74 12.29
C LEU A 360 -1.23 4.60 13.01
N VAL A 361 -0.53 3.52 13.35
CA VAL A 361 -1.11 2.41 14.14
C VAL A 361 -1.59 2.91 15.50
N GLY A 362 -0.73 3.62 16.22
CA GLY A 362 -1.03 4.12 17.56
C GLY A 362 -2.12 5.19 17.63
N LYS A 363 -2.53 5.81 16.51
CA LYS A 363 -3.70 6.69 16.45
C LYS A 363 -5.01 5.92 16.63
N GLU A 364 -5.06 4.68 16.15
CA GLU A 364 -6.25 3.84 16.25
C GLU A 364 -6.24 3.02 17.53
N VAL A 365 -5.16 2.29 17.80
CA VAL A 365 -5.11 1.29 18.88
C VAL A 365 -4.58 1.85 20.22
N GLY A 366 -4.18 3.13 20.23
CA GLY A 366 -3.49 3.75 21.37
C GLY A 366 -2.01 3.39 21.45
N LYS A 367 -1.19 4.29 22.00
CA LYS A 367 0.27 4.11 22.10
C LYS A 367 0.75 3.53 23.43
N VAL A 368 -0.13 3.49 24.44
CA VAL A 368 0.21 3.13 25.81
C VAL A 368 0.32 1.62 25.94
N MET A 369 1.31 1.13 26.68
CA MET A 369 1.37 -0.28 27.03
C MET A 369 0.17 -0.60 27.93
N VAL A 370 -0.72 -1.44 27.43
CA VAL A 370 -1.77 -2.07 28.22
C VAL A 370 -1.26 -3.44 28.66
N LYS A 371 -1.82 -4.01 29.74
CA LYS A 371 -1.45 -5.37 30.16
C LYS A 371 -1.58 -6.33 28.96
N GLY A 372 -0.47 -6.96 28.56
CA GLY A 372 -0.44 -7.86 27.40
C GLY A 372 -0.42 -7.22 25.99
N GLY A 373 -0.21 -5.91 25.86
CA GLY A 373 -0.24 -5.22 24.55
C GLY A 373 0.59 -3.93 24.45
N GLY A 374 0.89 -3.51 23.22
CA GLY A 374 1.63 -2.28 22.93
C GLY A 374 1.93 -2.08 21.44
N VAL A 375 2.40 -0.87 21.11
CA VAL A 375 2.81 -0.49 19.75
C VAL A 375 4.26 -0.03 19.76
N TRP A 376 5.11 -0.74 19.04
CA TRP A 376 6.55 -0.50 18.95
C TRP A 376 7.01 -0.25 17.51
N SER A 377 8.21 0.29 17.39
CA SER A 377 8.94 0.40 16.14
C SER A 377 10.41 0.12 16.41
N ILE A 378 11.05 -0.66 15.54
CA ILE A 378 12.48 -0.89 15.52
C ILE A 378 13.01 -0.20 14.25
N SER A 379 13.51 1.02 14.47
CA SER A 379 14.04 1.91 13.42
C SER A 379 15.50 2.31 13.68
N ASP A 380 16.00 2.00 14.87
CA ASP A 380 17.38 2.19 15.30
C ASP A 380 17.84 0.99 16.16
N PRO A 381 19.12 0.54 16.08
CA PRO A 381 19.65 -0.55 16.90
C PRO A 381 19.43 -0.39 18.41
N LEU A 382 19.45 0.84 18.92
CA LEU A 382 19.26 1.13 20.35
C LEU A 382 17.85 0.78 20.84
N GLU A 383 16.88 0.65 19.93
CA GLU A 383 15.49 0.32 20.27
C GLU A 383 15.29 -1.17 20.52
N ILE A 384 16.18 -2.04 20.01
CA ILE A 384 15.98 -3.50 20.00
C ILE A 384 15.78 -4.05 21.41
N ALA A 385 16.71 -3.80 22.33
CA ALA A 385 16.67 -4.39 23.67
C ALA A 385 15.38 -4.02 24.41
N ASN A 386 14.96 -2.76 24.32
CA ASN A 386 13.73 -2.27 24.96
C ASN A 386 12.48 -2.88 24.32
N VAL A 387 12.44 -2.99 22.99
CA VAL A 387 11.27 -3.56 22.30
C VAL A 387 11.15 -5.07 22.56
N LEU A 388 12.25 -5.83 22.50
CA LEU A 388 12.22 -7.26 22.78
C LEU A 388 11.85 -7.54 24.24
N SER A 389 12.41 -6.80 25.20
CA SER A 389 12.06 -6.93 26.62
C SER A 389 10.58 -6.61 26.88
N ALA A 390 10.04 -5.55 26.25
CA ALA A 390 8.63 -5.21 26.35
C ALA A 390 7.75 -6.32 25.74
N LEU A 391 8.17 -6.89 24.61
CA LEU A 391 7.45 -7.96 23.94
C LEU A 391 7.40 -9.23 24.81
N ASP A 392 8.53 -9.65 25.37
CA ASP A 392 8.64 -10.82 26.27
C ASP A 392 7.73 -10.65 27.51
N LYS A 393 7.70 -9.44 28.09
CA LYS A 393 6.80 -9.11 29.21
C LYS A 393 5.33 -9.24 28.81
N THR A 394 4.94 -8.72 27.65
CA THR A 394 3.54 -8.81 27.20
C THR A 394 3.12 -10.23 26.83
N GLU A 395 4.05 -11.07 26.37
CA GLU A 395 3.78 -12.49 26.12
C GLU A 395 3.58 -13.27 27.44
N SER A 396 4.40 -13.00 28.45
CA SER A 396 4.26 -13.65 29.77
C SER A 396 2.98 -13.23 30.50
N ASP A 397 2.60 -11.95 30.44
CA ASP A 397 1.33 -11.45 30.99
C ASP A 397 0.11 -12.18 30.39
N THR A 398 0.11 -12.42 29.08
CA THR A 398 -0.99 -13.14 28.40
C THR A 398 -1.02 -14.65 28.68
N SER A 399 0.07 -15.23 29.15
CA SER A 399 0.13 -16.66 29.50
C SER A 399 -0.47 -16.96 30.88
N HIS A 400 -0.41 -16.00 31.81
CA HIS A 400 -0.97 -16.13 33.15
C HIS A 400 -2.51 -16.06 33.16
N ASP A 401 -3.11 -15.22 32.31
CA ASP A 401 -4.57 -15.08 32.19
C ASP A 401 -5.26 -16.29 31.51
N ARG A 402 -4.52 -17.28 30.99
CA ARG A 402 -5.09 -18.54 30.44
C ARG A 402 -5.05 -19.73 31.41
N LYS A 403 -4.40 -19.58 32.57
CA LYS A 403 -4.22 -20.64 33.57
C LYS A 403 -5.07 -20.45 34.84
N GLY A 404 -5.83 -19.36 34.93
CA GLY A 404 -6.90 -19.15 35.91
C GLY A 404 -8.24 -19.10 35.21
#